data_AF-A0A920B9F1-F1
#
_entry.id   AF-A0A920B9F1-F1
#
_cell.length_a   1.000
_cell.length_b   1.000
_cell.length_c   1.000
_cell.angle_alpha   90.00
_cell.angle_beta   90.00
_cell.angle_gamma   90.00
#
_symmetry.space_group_name_H-M   'P 1'
#
loop_
_entity.id
_entity.type
_entity.pdbx_description
1 polymer ?
#
loop_
_entity_poly.entity_id
_entity_poly.type
_entity_poly.pdbx_seq_one_letter_code
_entity_poly.pdbx_strand_id
1 'polypeptide(L)'
;MNIVGTVPFINSLPLTFYLKEHSVNISFSNPSETLNSLNLNKVDISLLPIADHLGNKNIFHWEKKCISANGKVDSVIIISRES
;
A
#
# COMPACT_ATOMS: atom_id res chain seq x y z
N MET A 1 18.61 5.59 -6.54
CA MET A 1 17.34 5.98 -7.19
C MET A 1 16.27 5.29 -6.38
N ASN A 2 15.37 6.04 -5.73
CA ASN A 2 14.45 5.44 -4.77
C ASN A 2 13.30 4.75 -5.51
N ILE A 3 12.99 3.51 -5.15
CA ILE A 3 11.91 2.68 -5.66
C ILE A 3 10.77 2.67 -4.64
N VAL A 4 9.58 3.05 -5.08
CA VAL A 4 8.36 3.00 -4.26
C VAL A 4 7.61 1.71 -4.57
N GLY A 5 7.52 0.82 -3.58
CA GLY A 5 6.65 -0.36 -3.59
C GLY A 5 5.19 0.06 -3.38
N THR A 6 4.29 -0.46 -4.20
CA THR A 6 2.86 -0.17 -4.12
C THR A 6 2.01 -1.37 -4.55
N VAL A 7 0.71 -1.29 -4.26
CA VAL A 7 -0.31 -2.25 -4.69
C VAL A 7 -1.08 -1.71 -5.89
N PRO A 8 -1.53 -2.56 -6.83
CA PRO A 8 -2.31 -2.15 -8.00
C PRO A 8 -3.82 -2.00 -7.69
N PHE A 9 -4.15 -1.24 -6.65
CA PHE A 9 -5.54 -1.03 -6.21
C PHE A 9 -6.08 0.33 -6.65
N ILE A 10 -7.40 0.42 -6.82
CA ILE A 10 -8.04 1.65 -7.30
C ILE A 10 -7.78 2.85 -6.37
N ASN A 11 -7.73 2.59 -5.06
CA ASN A 11 -7.46 3.62 -4.06
C ASN A 11 -5.99 4.07 -4.01
N SER A 12 -5.05 3.32 -4.62
CA SER A 12 -3.65 3.73 -4.77
C SER A 12 -3.39 4.48 -6.09
N LEU A 13 -4.35 4.50 -7.03
CA LEU A 13 -4.17 5.14 -8.34
C LEU A 13 -3.83 6.63 -8.26
N PRO A 14 -4.49 7.47 -7.44
CA PRO A 14 -4.14 8.90 -7.38
C PRO A 14 -2.67 9.13 -6.98
N LEU A 15 -2.17 8.37 -6.00
CA LEU A 15 -0.78 8.43 -5.55
C LEU A 15 0.17 7.92 -6.64
N THR A 16 -0.10 6.75 -7.20
CA THR A 16 0.81 6.14 -8.20
C THR A 16 0.84 6.92 -9.50
N PHE A 17 -0.27 7.54 -9.91
CA PHE A 17 -0.31 8.48 -11.04
C PHE A 17 0.59 9.70 -10.76
N TYR A 18 0.40 10.37 -9.62
CA TYR A 18 1.22 11.51 -9.22
C TYR A 18 2.72 11.17 -9.19
N LEU A 19 3.08 10.01 -8.64
CA LEU A 19 4.47 9.56 -8.58
C LEU A 19 5.07 9.29 -9.97
N LYS A 20 4.30 8.70 -10.89
CA LYS A 20 4.73 8.48 -12.28
C LYS A 20 4.99 9.79 -13.02
N GLU A 21 4.11 10.77 -12.88
CA GLU A 21 4.28 12.12 -13.47
C GLU A 21 5.58 12.79 -12.98
N HIS A 22 6.02 12.47 -11.76
CA HIS A 22 7.26 12.98 -11.17
C HIS A 22 8.47 12.04 -11.38
N SER A 23 8.40 11.13 -12.35
CA SER A 23 9.49 10.20 -12.71
C SER A 23 10.01 9.33 -11.54
N VAL A 24 9.15 9.03 -10.57
CA VAL A 24 9.48 8.11 -9.48
C VAL A 24 9.37 6.67 -9.98
N ASN A 25 10.36 5.84 -9.68
CA ASN A 25 10.29 4.40 -9.99
C ASN A 25 9.29 3.71 -9.07
N ILE A 26 8.33 3.02 -9.67
CA ILE A 26 7.27 2.31 -8.94
C ILE A 26 7.39 0.82 -9.21
N SER A 27 7.36 0.02 -8.15
CA SER A 27 7.25 -1.43 -8.21
C SER A 27 5.87 -1.86 -7.70
N PHE A 28 5.11 -2.56 -8.54
CA PHE A 28 3.81 -3.11 -8.16
C PHE A 28 3.99 -4.54 -7.63
N SER A 29 3.40 -4.83 -6.48
CA SER A 29 3.37 -6.18 -5.89
C SER A 29 2.02 -6.50 -5.27
N ASN A 30 1.80 -7.78 -4.93
CA ASN A 30 0.66 -8.13 -4.09
C ASN A 30 0.82 -7.50 -2.69
N PRO A 31 -0.30 -7.19 -1.99
CA PRO A 31 -0.23 -6.61 -0.65
C PRO A 31 0.63 -7.43 0.31
N SER A 32 0.48 -8.76 0.31
CA SER A 32 1.24 -9.70 1.14
C SER A 32 2.75 -9.71 0.86
N GLU A 33 3.20 -9.15 -0.26
CA GLU A 33 4.60 -9.11 -0.68
C GLU A 33 5.26 -7.75 -0.40
N THR A 34 4.46 -6.72 -0.10
CA THR A 34 4.94 -5.33 0.06
C THR A 34 5.92 -5.18 1.21
N LEU A 35 5.65 -5.86 2.34
CA LEU A 35 6.52 -5.90 3.51
C LEU A 35 7.82 -6.67 3.22
N ASN A 36 7.72 -7.85 2.60
CA ASN A 36 8.90 -8.65 2.27
C ASN A 36 9.82 -7.91 1.29
N SER A 37 9.25 -7.18 0.33
CA SER A 37 10.01 -6.36 -0.61
C SER A 37 10.79 -5.25 0.09
N LEU A 38 10.21 -4.64 1.13
CA LEU A 38 10.88 -3.65 1.97
C LEU A 38 12.02 -4.32 2.78
N ASN A 39 11.74 -5.44 3.45
CA ASN A 39 12.74 -6.16 4.26
C ASN A 39 13.94 -6.68 3.45
N LEU A 40 13.71 -7.04 2.19
CA LEU A 40 14.74 -7.51 1.26
C LEU A 40 15.44 -6.37 0.50
N ASN A 41 15.16 -5.11 0.83
CA ASN A 41 15.70 -3.93 0.15
C ASN A 41 15.43 -3.92 -1.37
N LYS A 42 14.32 -4.52 -1.82
CA LYS A 42 13.87 -4.45 -3.22
C LYS A 42 13.17 -3.12 -3.53
N VAL A 43 12.66 -2.46 -2.49
CA VAL A 43 12.05 -1.13 -2.53
C VAL A 43 12.53 -0.33 -1.33
N ASP A 44 12.58 1.00 -1.44
CA ASP A 44 13.04 1.90 -0.37
C ASP A 44 11.89 2.37 0.52
N ILE A 45 10.70 2.52 -0.07
CA ILE A 45 9.46 2.94 0.59
C ILE A 45 8.36 2.03 0.07
N SER A 46 7.41 1.61 0.91
CA SER A 46 6.35 0.70 0.50
C SER A 46 4.99 1.12 1.07
N LEU A 47 3.94 1.03 0.25
CA LEU A 47 2.54 1.13 0.70
C LEU A 47 2.13 -0.21 1.31
N LEU A 48 2.07 -0.28 2.65
CA LEU A 48 1.79 -1.50 3.38
C LEU A 48 0.30 -1.59 3.80
N PRO A 49 -0.29 -2.79 3.78
CA PRO A 49 -1.47 -3.09 4.59
C PRO A 49 -1.20 -2.82 6.07
N ILE A 50 -2.15 -2.21 6.77
CA ILE A 50 -1.97 -1.87 8.20
C ILE A 50 -1.74 -3.11 9.08
N ALA A 51 -2.31 -4.26 8.70
CA ALA A 51 -2.11 -5.51 9.42
C ALA A 51 -0.62 -5.93 9.46
N ASP A 52 0.11 -5.73 8.36
CA ASP A 52 1.53 -6.06 8.27
C ASP A 52 2.39 -5.13 9.13
N HIS A 53 1.98 -3.87 9.30
CA HIS A 53 2.65 -2.93 10.20
C HIS A 53 2.39 -3.26 11.68
N LEU A 54 1.15 -3.58 12.05
CA LEU A 54 0.81 -3.92 13.44
C LEU A 54 1.59 -5.15 13.96
N GLY A 55 1.93 -6.08 13.07
CA GLY A 55 2.74 -7.25 13.38
C GLY A 55 4.26 -7.01 13.45
N ASN A 56 4.76 -5.83 13.04
CA ASN A 56 6.19 -5.62 12.82
C ASN A 56 6.68 -4.27 13.38
N LYS A 57 7.30 -4.30 14.58
CA LYS A 57 7.75 -3.09 15.31
C LYS A 57 9.02 -2.44 14.72
N ASN A 58 9.68 -3.07 13.76
CA ASN A 58 10.99 -2.63 13.25
C ASN A 58 10.89 -1.67 12.07
N ILE A 59 9.68 -1.21 11.71
CA ILE A 59 9.45 -0.37 10.53
C ILE A 59 8.95 0.99 10.98
N PHE A 60 9.65 2.02 10.53
CA PHE A 60 9.24 3.41 10.72
C PHE A 60 8.06 3.73 9.79
N HIS A 61 6.95 4.19 10.36
CA HIS A 61 5.79 4.64 9.59
C HIS A 61 5.76 6.17 9.55
N TRP A 62 5.38 6.73 8.39
CA TRP A 62 5.19 8.16 8.27
C TRP A 62 3.78 8.55 8.73
N GLU A 63 3.67 8.99 9.99
CA GLU A 63 2.38 9.15 10.68
C GLU A 63 1.37 10.09 10.04
N LYS A 64 1.81 10.92 9.10
CA LYS A 64 0.96 11.94 8.46
C LYS A 64 0.44 11.51 7.08
N LYS A 65 0.76 10.30 6.61
CA LYS A 65 0.43 9.86 5.24
C LYS A 65 -0.10 8.43 5.24
N CYS A 66 -1.38 8.26 4.90
CA CYS A 66 -2.01 6.97 4.70
C CYS A 66 -3.13 7.06 3.65
N ILE A 67 -3.55 5.92 3.11
CA ILE A 67 -4.84 5.79 2.43
C ILE A 67 -5.84 5.35 3.50
N SER A 68 -6.75 6.24 3.85
CA SER A 68 -7.80 5.99 4.85
C SER A 68 -9.13 6.54 4.37
N ALA A 69 -10.19 6.21 5.10
CA ALA A 69 -11.52 6.73 4.84
C ALA A 69 -12.25 6.96 6.17
N ASN A 70 -13.17 7.92 6.16
CA ASN A 70 -14.13 8.11 7.24
C ASN A 70 -15.49 7.60 6.77
N GLY A 71 -15.95 6.48 7.36
CA GLY A 71 -17.19 5.81 6.94
C GLY A 71 -16.96 4.71 5.89
N LYS A 72 -17.98 4.48 5.04
CA LYS A 72 -18.03 3.39 4.07
C LYS A 72 -17.01 3.58 2.94
N VAL A 73 -16.31 2.51 2.55
CA VAL A 73 -15.27 2.52 1.48
C VAL A 73 -15.70 1.91 0.14
N ASP A 74 -16.91 1.34 0.06
CA ASP A 74 -17.57 0.65 -1.08
C ASP A 74 -16.78 -0.47 -1.81
N SER A 75 -15.48 -0.58 -1.58
CA SER A 75 -14.54 -1.57 -2.09
C SER A 75 -14.36 -2.76 -1.15
N VAL A 76 -14.93 -2.70 0.05
CA VAL A 76 -14.98 -3.79 1.03
C VAL A 76 -16.44 -4.05 1.36
N ILE A 77 -16.97 -5.18 0.89
CA ILE A 77 -18.36 -5.58 1.06
C ILE A 77 -18.43 -6.99 1.61
N ILE A 78 -19.39 -7.25 2.51
CA ILE A 78 -19.74 -8.59 2.96
C ILE A 78 -20.93 -9.04 2.12
N ILE A 79 -20.80 -10.16 1.43
CA ILE A 79 -21.86 -10.76 0.63
C ILE A 79 -22.15 -12.17 1.14
N SER A 80 -23.42 -12.53 1.20
CA SER A 80 -23.91 -13.89 1.47
C SER A 80 -24.99 -14.23 0.45
N ARG A 81 -25.20 -15.52 0.21
CA ARG A 81 -26.40 -15.99 -0.50
C ARG A 81 -27.58 -15.99 0.48
N GLU A 82 -28.78 -15.72 -0.04
CA GLU A 82 -30.01 -16.00 0.69
C GLU A 82 -30.14 -17.52 0.90
N SER A 83 -30.60 -17.91 2.09
CA SER A 83 -30.79 -19.32 2.48
C SER A 83 -32.13 -19.85 2.00
#